data_AF-A0A2M7GAV0-F1
#
_entry.id   AF-A0A2M7GAV0-F1
#
_cell.length_a   1.000
_cell.length_b   1.000
_cell.length_c   1.000
_cell.angle_alpha   90.00
_cell.angle_beta   90.00
_cell.angle_gamma   90.00
#
_symmetry.space_group_name_H-M   'P 1'
#
loop_
_entity.id
_entity.type
_entity.pdbx_description
1 polymer ?
#
loop_
_entity_poly.entity_id
_entity_poly.type
_entity_poly.pdbx_seq_one_letter_code
_entity_poly.pdbx_strand_id
1 'polypeptide(L)'
;MATLWEMTIKVSLGKLRLNKPLESIFHHITAIGFYLLPTHTHHFLTLEKLPFHHRDPFDRLLIAQCMAENMKIINNDQIFDLYFDKRFW
;
A
#
# COMPACT_ATOMS: atom_id res chain seq x y z
N MET A 1 3.14 0.31 5.56
CA MET A 1 4.13 1.39 5.29
C MET A 1 4.09 1.86 3.84
N ALA A 2 3.87 0.98 2.85
CA ALA A 2 3.80 1.34 1.43
C ALA A 2 2.82 2.51 1.14
N THR A 3 1.62 2.51 1.72
CA THR A 3 0.61 3.57 1.52
C THR A 3 1.07 4.95 1.98
N LEU A 4 1.69 5.05 3.16
CA LEU A 4 2.19 6.34 3.68
C LEU A 4 3.35 6.85 2.82
N TRP A 5 4.19 5.94 2.33
CA TRP A 5 5.27 6.28 1.41
C TRP A 5 4.72 6.86 0.11
N GLU A 6 3.73 6.19 -0.51
CA GLU A 6 3.11 6.66 -1.74
C GLU A 6 2.42 8.04 -1.55
N MET A 7 1.67 8.21 -0.45
CA MET A 7 1.05 9.49 -0.11
C MET A 7 2.10 10.61 0.00
N THR A 8 3.21 10.35 0.69
CA THR A 8 4.30 11.33 0.87
C THR A 8 4.88 11.78 -0.46
N ILE A 9 5.16 10.84 -1.37
CA ILE A 9 5.69 11.14 -2.70
C ILE A 9 4.66 11.87 -3.57
N LYS A 10 3.39 11.46 -3.56
CA LYS A 10 2.34 12.14 -4.32
C LYS A 10 2.14 13.58 -3.84
N VAL A 11 2.26 13.85 -2.54
CA VAL A 11 2.22 15.21 -1.99
C VAL A 11 3.44 16.03 -2.41
N SER A 12 4.65 15.47 -2.32
CA SER A 12 5.87 16.20 -2.72
C SER A 12 5.93 16.52 -4.22
N LEU A 13 5.34 15.65 -5.05
CA LEU A 13 5.18 15.86 -6.49
C LEU A 13 3.97 16.74 -6.85
N GLY A 14 3.17 17.19 -5.88
CA GLY A 14 1.96 17.99 -6.12
C GLY A 14 0.80 17.23 -6.79
N LYS A 15 0.90 15.90 -6.91
CA LYS A 15 -0.12 15.00 -7.48
C LYS A 15 -1.27 14.70 -6.52
N LEU A 16 -1.03 14.87 -5.22
CA LEU A 16 -2.05 14.77 -4.17
C LEU A 16 -2.08 16.08 -3.38
N ARG A 17 -3.23 16.76 -3.39
CA ARG A 17 -3.47 17.95 -2.58
C ARG A 17 -4.29 17.57 -1.36
N LEU A 18 -3.77 17.89 -0.19
CA LEU A 18 -4.40 17.60 1.09
C LEU A 18 -4.93 18.91 1.70
N ASN A 19 -6.05 18.81 2.41
CA ASN A 19 -6.64 19.93 3.16
C ASN A 19 -5.96 20.16 4.52
N LYS A 20 -5.07 19.25 4.93
CA LYS A 20 -4.31 19.28 6.18
C LYS A 20 -2.85 18.90 5.92
N PRO A 21 -1.90 19.32 6.77
CA PRO A 21 -0.53 18.86 6.70
C PRO A 21 -0.44 17.33 6.80
N LEU A 22 0.52 16.73 6.09
CA LEU A 22 0.70 15.28 6.05
C LEU A 22 0.92 14.67 7.44
N GLU A 23 1.66 15.37 8.32
CA GLU A 23 1.85 14.98 9.71
C GLU A 23 0.53 14.85 10.48
N SER A 24 -0.39 15.81 10.30
CA SER A 24 -1.71 15.76 10.93
C SER A 24 -2.53 14.56 10.47
N ILE A 25 -2.42 14.19 9.19
CA ILE A 25 -3.07 12.99 8.66
C ILE A 25 -2.47 11.74 9.29
N PHE A 26 -1.15 11.65 9.40
CA PHE A 26 -0.48 10.48 9.99
C PHE A 26 -0.85 10.28 11.46
N HIS A 27 -0.92 11.35 12.24
CA HIS A 27 -1.44 11.29 13.62
C HIS A 27 -2.92 10.89 13.67
N HIS A 28 -3.73 11.34 12.71
CA HIS A 28 -5.13 10.97 12.69
C HIS A 28 -5.35 9.48 12.36
N ILE A 29 -4.58 8.93 11.42
CA ILE A 29 -4.65 7.50 11.04
C ILE A 29 -4.44 6.60 12.27
N THR A 30 -3.42 6.90 13.08
CA THR A 30 -3.16 6.11 14.29
C THR A 30 -4.21 6.37 15.37
N ALA A 31 -4.69 7.62 15.52
CA ALA A 31 -5.70 7.97 16.51
C ALA A 31 -7.06 7.29 16.28
N ILE A 32 -7.44 7.03 15.03
CA ILE A 32 -8.70 6.34 14.69
C ILE A 32 -8.56 4.80 14.70
N GLY A 33 -7.41 4.27 15.10
CA GLY A 33 -7.20 2.83 15.32
C GLY A 33 -6.65 2.06 14.13
N PHE A 34 -6.16 2.72 13.08
CA PHE A 34 -5.40 2.01 12.04
C PHE A 34 -4.00 1.67 12.53
N TYR A 35 -3.58 0.44 12.23
CA TYR A 35 -2.23 -0.03 12.49
C TYR A 35 -1.35 0.16 11.25
N LEU A 36 -0.20 0.80 11.45
CA LEU A 36 0.81 0.91 10.40
C LEU A 36 1.55 -0.41 10.27
N LEU A 37 1.32 -1.13 9.18
CA LEU A 37 2.04 -2.38 8.88
C LEU A 37 3.52 -2.07 8.57
N PRO A 38 4.49 -2.48 9.42
CA PRO A 38 5.91 -2.26 9.15
C PRO A 38 6.35 -3.03 7.90
N THR A 39 7.44 -2.58 7.27
CA THR A 39 8.04 -3.32 6.16
C THR A 39 9.15 -4.22 6.68
N HIS A 40 9.11 -5.50 6.33
CA HIS A 40 10.06 -6.51 6.78
C HIS A 40 10.75 -7.20 5.59
N THR A 41 11.86 -7.90 5.85
CA THR A 41 12.67 -8.56 4.82
C THR A 41 11.87 -9.60 4.01
N HIS A 42 10.96 -10.34 4.64
CA HIS A 42 10.13 -11.33 3.94
C HIS A 42 9.17 -10.71 2.93
N HIS A 43 8.75 -9.45 3.11
CA HIS A 43 7.95 -8.74 2.10
C HIS A 43 8.73 -8.58 0.79
N PHE A 44 10.04 -8.34 0.85
CA PHE A 44 10.88 -8.24 -0.34
C PHE A 44 11.13 -9.58 -1.01
N LEU A 45 11.23 -10.67 -0.25
CA LEU A 45 11.33 -12.04 -0.81
C LEU A 45 10.05 -12.44 -1.54
N THR A 46 8.89 -12.00 -1.05
CA THR A 46 7.61 -12.18 -1.76
C THR A 46 7.55 -11.29 -3.01
N LEU A 47 8.00 -10.03 -2.91
CA LEU A 47 8.04 -9.08 -4.01
C LEU A 47 8.90 -9.55 -5.19
N GLU A 48 10.05 -10.16 -4.91
CA GLU A 48 10.96 -10.73 -5.90
C GLU A 48 10.28 -11.79 -6.78
N LYS A 49 9.39 -12.60 -6.18
CA LYS A 49 8.66 -13.67 -6.85
C LYS A 49 7.35 -13.22 -7.50
N LEU A 50 6.96 -11.96 -7.30
CA LEU A 50 5.67 -11.44 -7.73
C LEU A 50 5.63 -11.29 -9.27
N PRO A 51 4.63 -11.87 -9.96
CA PRO A 51 4.54 -11.74 -11.41
C PRO A 51 4.35 -10.28 -11.85
N PHE A 52 4.76 -9.97 -13.09
CA PHE A 52 4.72 -8.62 -13.65
C PHE A 52 3.37 -8.31 -14.34
N HIS A 53 2.28 -8.33 -13.57
CA HIS A 53 0.97 -7.83 -14.02
C HIS A 53 0.79 -6.34 -13.73
N HIS A 54 1.40 -5.84 -12.65
CA HIS A 54 1.44 -4.43 -12.28
C HIS A 54 2.88 -3.88 -12.33
N ARG A 55 3.05 -2.63 -12.79
CA ARG A 55 4.36 -1.99 -13.00
C ARG A 55 4.74 -0.98 -11.93
N ASP A 56 3.77 -0.40 -11.23
CA ASP A 56 4.06 0.57 -10.17
C ASP A 56 4.78 -0.11 -8.99
N PRO A 57 5.95 0.38 -8.56
CA PRO A 57 6.73 -0.25 -7.50
C PRO A 57 6.07 -0.18 -6.12
N PHE A 58 5.23 0.82 -5.85
CA PHE A 58 4.51 0.95 -4.58
C PHE A 58 3.39 -0.07 -4.50
N ASP A 59 2.60 -0.19 -5.57
CA ASP A 59 1.52 -1.18 -5.65
C ASP A 59 2.07 -2.61 -5.57
N ARG A 60 3.19 -2.88 -6.25
CA ARG A 60 3.85 -4.19 -6.15
C ARG A 60 4.30 -4.49 -4.72
N LEU A 61 4.89 -3.51 -4.00
CA LEU A 61 5.26 -3.71 -2.61
C LEU A 61 4.02 -3.94 -1.73
N LEU A 62 2.94 -3.17 -1.93
CA LEU A 62 1.68 -3.34 -1.19
C LEU A 62 1.09 -4.74 -1.39
N ILE A 63 1.04 -5.22 -2.64
CA ILE A 63 0.61 -6.59 -2.98
C ILE A 63 1.49 -7.61 -2.25
N ALA A 64 2.81 -7.44 -2.30
CA ALA A 64 3.75 -8.35 -1.65
C ALA A 64 3.57 -8.39 -0.12
N GLN A 65 3.31 -7.24 0.53
CA GLN A 65 2.99 -7.20 1.96
C GLN A 65 1.69 -7.96 2.24
N CYS A 66 0.63 -7.74 1.45
CA CYS A 66 -0.63 -8.45 1.64
C CYS A 66 -0.50 -9.97 1.46
N MET A 67 0.21 -10.43 0.43
CA MET A 67 0.45 -11.85 0.21
C MET A 67 1.31 -12.48 1.32
N ALA A 68 2.37 -11.79 1.74
CA ALA A 68 3.28 -12.27 2.77
C ALA A 68 2.62 -12.38 4.16
N GLU A 69 1.68 -11.48 4.47
CA GLU A 69 0.96 -11.43 5.74
C GLU A 69 -0.42 -12.12 5.68
N ASN A 70 -0.77 -12.74 4.56
CA ASN A 70 -2.11 -13.31 4.30
C ASN A 70 -3.26 -12.31 4.59
N MET A 71 -3.04 -11.05 4.23
CA MET A 71 -4.00 -9.96 4.41
C MET A 71 -4.84 -9.76 3.15
N LYS A 72 -6.07 -9.32 3.36
CA LYS A 72 -6.94 -8.84 2.28
C LYS A 72 -6.61 -7.39 1.95
N ILE A 73 -6.77 -7.03 0.69
CA ILE A 73 -6.58 -5.67 0.20
C ILE A 73 -7.92 -5.07 -0.22
N ILE A 74 -8.11 -3.80 0.12
CA ILE A 74 -9.20 -2.97 -0.40
C ILE A 74 -8.58 -2.09 -1.48
N ASN A 75 -8.97 -2.29 -2.73
CA ASN A 75 -8.48 -1.51 -3.86
C ASN A 75 -9.53 -1.48 -4.99
N ASN A 76 -9.60 -0.36 -5.70
CA ASN A 76 -10.49 -0.15 -6.84
C ASN A 76 -9.88 -0.58 -8.19
N ASP A 77 -8.57 -0.85 -8.27
CA ASP A 77 -7.91 -1.27 -9.53
C ASP A 77 -8.14 -2.77 -9.80
N GLN A 78 -8.71 -3.10 -10.97
CA GLN A 78 -8.98 -4.48 -11.40
C GLN A 78 -7.72 -5.32 -11.61
N ILE A 79 -6.55 -4.72 -11.86
CA ILE A 79 -5.29 -5.46 -12.04
C ILE A 79 -4.96 -6.31 -10.80
N PHE A 80 -5.45 -5.93 -9.62
CA PHE A 80 -5.23 -6.66 -8.38
C PHE A 80 -5.93 -8.03 -8.36
N ASP A 81 -6.95 -8.28 -9.21
CA ASP A 81 -7.57 -9.60 -9.36
C ASP A 81 -6.59 -10.66 -9.87
N LEU A 82 -5.55 -10.24 -10.59
CA LEU A 82 -4.51 -11.15 -11.09
C LEU A 82 -3.59 -11.66 -9.97
N TYR A 83 -3.72 -11.11 -8.75
CA TYR A 83 -2.91 -11.47 -7.59
C TYR A 83 -3.70 -12.09 -6.43
N PHE A 84 -5.01 -11.83 -6.35
CA PHE A 84 -5.84 -12.25 -5.21
C PHE A 84 -7.16 -12.89 -5.67
N ASP A 85 -7.48 -14.07 -5.15
CA ASP A 85 -8.70 -14.81 -5.51
C ASP A 85 -10.02 -14.17 -5.00
N LYS A 86 -9.95 -13.32 -3.96
CA LYS A 86 -11.13 -12.65 -3.35
C LYS A 86 -10.81 -11.24 -2.86
N ARG A 87 -11.40 -10.23 -3.51
CA ARG A 87 -11.37 -8.83 -3.03
C ARG A 87 -12.63 -8.45 -2.26
N PHE A 88 -12.47 -7.52 -1.32
CA PHE A 88 -13.59 -6.80 -0.70
C PHE A 88 -13.52 -5.37 -1.23
N TRP A 89 -14.67 -4.86 -1.70
CA TRP A 89 -14.84 -3.50 -2.19
C TRP A 89 -15.31 -2.59 -1.05
#